data_AF-A0A2E0RY26-F1
#
_entry.id   AF-A0A2E0RY26-F1
#
_cell.length_a   1.000
_cell.length_b   1.000
_cell.length_c   1.000
_cell.angle_alpha   90.00
_cell.angle_beta   90.00
_cell.angle_gamma   90.00
#
_symmetry.space_group_name_H-M   'P 1'
#
loop_
_entity.id
_entity.type
_entity.pdbx_description
1 polymer ?
#
loop_
_entity_poly.entity_id
_entity_poly.type
_entity_poly.pdbx_seq_one_letter_code
_entity_poly.pdbx_strand_id
1 'polypeptide(L)'
;MTSNQPTPLNRRELLRNGGLAISLGALLAACGSDRSGPDTPGKIGVEMLPEDESIDTTVDDAVILRTLQSLEYTTIEMHTILAGSGALSGDALALAERLITEHRRHADEVGELVAQAGGSAYECANPFLMERTVSPLAAALEGSDDPTRDALEIANGFENMVAASYQAMVEQLSDGALRPGAMTIGNESARQAAVVALATDPDAVAPELGEAEESEFPTFYAIPAPFGQLTGITLVVGTADVDGARTSVSLQTPAENSFVYNDLSC
;
A
#
# COMPACT_ATOMS: atom_id res chain seq x y z
N MET A 1 11.51 11.43 69.95
CA MET A 1 12.46 11.81 68.89
C MET A 1 11.83 12.92 68.08
N THR A 2 12.34 14.14 68.19
CA THR A 2 11.79 15.37 67.60
C THR A 2 12.16 15.46 66.12
N SER A 3 11.15 15.41 65.25
CA SER A 3 11.30 15.56 63.79
C SER A 3 11.56 17.02 63.43
N ASN A 4 12.76 17.31 62.91
CA ASN A 4 13.08 18.58 62.25
C ASN A 4 12.23 18.70 60.97
N GLN A 5 11.38 19.72 60.88
CA GLN A 5 10.69 20.08 59.64
C GLN A 5 11.58 21.09 58.87
N PRO A 6 11.84 20.89 57.56
CA PRO A 6 12.60 21.84 56.75
C PRO A 6 11.77 23.11 56.50
N THR A 7 12.42 24.27 56.68
CA THR A 7 11.82 25.60 56.50
C THR A 7 11.32 25.77 55.06
N PRO A 8 10.09 26.27 54.83
CA PRO A 8 9.57 26.47 53.49
C PRO A 8 10.33 27.59 52.75
N LEU A 9 10.83 27.27 51.56
CA LEU A 9 11.53 28.20 50.67
C LEU A 9 10.60 29.38 50.29
N ASN A 10 11.06 30.59 50.58
CA ASN A 10 10.29 31.82 50.36
C ASN A 10 10.40 32.27 48.89
N ARG A 11 9.26 32.45 48.22
CA ARG A 11 9.15 32.94 46.82
C ARG A 11 9.95 34.23 46.55
N ARG A 12 10.18 35.04 47.59
CA ARG A 12 10.95 36.29 47.47
C ARG A 12 12.46 36.08 47.34
N GLU A 13 13.02 34.95 47.79
CA GLU A 13 14.44 34.62 47.58
C GLU A 13 14.71 34.01 46.20
N LEU A 14 13.76 33.26 45.66
CA LEU A 14 13.86 32.67 44.31
C LEU A 14 13.94 33.76 43.22
N LEU A 15 13.19 34.86 43.38
CA LEU A 15 13.18 35.96 42.42
C LEU A 15 14.39 36.90 42.55
N ARG A 16 15.11 36.88 43.69
CA ARG A 16 16.27 37.74 43.90
C ARG A 16 17.56 37.15 43.32
N ASN A 17 17.61 35.84 43.16
CA ASN A 17 18.77 35.11 42.63
C ASN A 17 18.59 34.65 41.15
N GLY A 18 17.42 34.84 40.55
CA GLY A 18 17.08 34.40 39.19
C GLY A 18 17.35 35.41 38.05
N GLY A 19 18.25 36.37 38.25
CA GLY A 19 18.46 37.51 37.34
C GLY A 19 19.53 37.35 36.24
N LEU A 20 19.63 36.19 35.57
CA LEU A 20 20.73 35.95 34.61
C LEU A 20 20.32 35.10 33.39
N ALA A 21 19.23 35.46 32.72
CA ALA A 21 18.78 34.79 31.48
C ALA A 21 18.16 35.75 30.44
N ILE A 22 18.68 36.98 30.27
CA ILE A 22 18.17 37.95 29.27
C ILE A 22 19.23 38.27 28.20
N SER A 23 19.83 37.25 27.59
CA SER A 23 20.72 37.47 26.42
C SER A 23 20.45 36.57 25.21
N LEU A 24 19.42 35.71 25.26
CA LEU A 24 19.02 34.87 24.12
C LEU A 24 17.73 35.34 23.40
N GLY A 25 17.19 36.52 23.74
CA GLY A 25 15.96 37.05 23.14
C GLY A 25 16.15 37.85 21.85
N ALA A 26 17.35 38.39 21.61
CA ALA A 26 17.61 39.28 20.48
C ALA A 26 17.95 38.55 19.16
N LEU A 27 18.41 37.29 19.22
CA LEU A 27 18.72 36.48 18.05
C LEU A 27 17.50 35.76 17.45
N LEU A 28 16.44 35.54 18.24
CA LEU A 28 15.18 34.92 17.77
C LEU A 28 14.20 35.92 17.15
N ALA A 29 14.36 37.22 17.40
CA ALA A 29 13.48 38.26 16.85
C ALA A 29 13.76 38.62 15.37
N ALA A 30 14.90 38.20 14.80
CA ALA A 30 15.25 38.51 13.41
C ALA A 30 14.81 37.45 12.39
N CYS A 31 14.29 36.29 12.82
CA CYS A 31 13.79 35.23 11.92
C CYS A 31 12.25 35.07 11.95
N GLY A 32 11.53 35.97 12.63
CA GLY A 32 10.09 35.83 12.88
C GLY A 32 9.20 36.95 12.33
N SER A 33 9.75 37.94 11.61
CA SER A 33 8.98 39.13 11.22
C SER A 33 7.84 38.90 10.22
N ASP A 34 7.75 37.70 9.62
CA ASP A 34 6.66 37.30 8.71
C ASP A 34 5.97 35.99 9.11
N ARG A 35 6.06 35.58 10.38
CA ARG A 35 5.32 34.42 10.91
C ARG A 35 4.39 34.82 12.03
N SER A 36 3.37 35.61 11.69
CA SER A 36 2.20 35.75 12.54
C SER A 36 1.35 34.49 12.39
N GLY A 37 1.43 33.60 13.37
CA GLY A 37 0.39 32.59 13.56
C GLY A 37 -0.94 33.27 13.88
N PRO A 38 -2.09 32.64 13.58
CA PRO A 38 -3.39 33.24 13.85
C PRO A 38 -3.54 33.55 15.35
N ASP A 39 -4.24 34.64 15.68
CA ASP A 39 -4.51 35.08 17.07
C ASP A 39 -5.43 34.12 17.85
N THR A 40 -5.88 33.04 17.21
CA THR A 40 -6.62 31.95 17.83
C THR A 40 -5.65 30.97 18.51
N PRO A 41 -5.93 30.53 19.75
CA PRO A 41 -5.13 29.49 20.38
C PRO A 41 -5.06 28.26 19.48
N GLY A 42 -3.85 27.86 19.09
CA GLY A 42 -3.63 26.63 18.33
C GLY A 42 -4.21 25.45 19.09
N LYS A 43 -5.28 24.85 18.57
CA LYS A 43 -5.90 23.67 19.15
C LYS A 43 -5.01 22.48 18.79
N ILE A 44 -4.51 21.77 19.80
CA ILE A 44 -3.90 20.45 19.59
C ILE A 44 -5.04 19.44 19.66
N GLY A 45 -5.43 18.94 18.49
CA GLY A 45 -6.56 18.04 18.28
C GLY A 45 -6.97 18.14 16.82
N VAL A 46 -7.43 17.03 16.23
CA VAL A 46 -7.96 17.02 14.87
C VAL A 46 -9.09 18.03 14.82
N GLU A 47 -8.93 19.10 14.05
CA GLU A 47 -10.05 19.96 13.69
C GLU A 47 -11.06 19.02 13.04
N MET A 48 -12.21 18.80 13.71
CA MET A 48 -13.32 18.11 13.04
C MET A 48 -13.63 19.02 11.86
N LEU A 49 -13.27 18.54 10.67
CA LEU A 49 -13.63 19.16 9.42
C LEU A 49 -15.14 19.43 9.45
N PRO A 50 -15.62 20.51 8.81
CA PRO A 50 -17.05 20.69 8.62
C PRO A 50 -17.65 19.37 8.13
N GLU A 51 -18.85 19.03 8.61
CA GLU A 51 -19.64 17.91 8.09
C GLU A 51 -19.96 18.21 6.61
N ASP A 52 -18.98 18.02 5.73
CA ASP A 52 -19.22 17.78 4.31
C ASP A 52 -19.99 16.45 4.22
N GLU A 53 -20.92 16.38 3.26
CA GLU A 53 -21.83 15.24 3.02
C GLU A 53 -21.23 13.91 3.48
N SER A 54 -21.75 13.38 4.59
CA SER A 54 -21.19 12.17 5.19
C SER A 54 -21.31 11.04 4.19
N ILE A 55 -20.18 10.66 3.57
CA ILE A 55 -20.09 9.46 2.72
C ILE A 55 -20.57 8.28 3.57
N ASP A 56 -21.48 7.47 3.02
CA ASP A 56 -21.84 6.21 3.68
C ASP A 56 -20.62 5.29 3.70
N THR A 57 -20.08 5.06 4.89
CA THR A 57 -18.91 4.21 5.12
C THR A 57 -19.30 2.77 5.46
N THR A 58 -20.57 2.40 5.27
CA THR A 58 -21.03 1.02 5.40
C THR A 58 -20.32 0.15 4.37
N VAL A 59 -19.68 -0.92 4.85
CA VAL A 59 -19.00 -1.90 4.01
C VAL A 59 -19.94 -3.08 3.78
N ASP A 60 -20.51 -3.15 2.59
CA ASP A 60 -21.34 -4.24 2.11
C ASP A 60 -20.63 -5.03 0.99
N ASP A 61 -21.28 -6.07 0.47
CA ASP A 61 -20.72 -6.91 -0.61
C ASP A 61 -20.40 -6.10 -1.87
N ALA A 62 -21.19 -5.06 -2.16
CA ALA A 62 -20.94 -4.18 -3.30
C ALA A 62 -19.67 -3.34 -3.09
N VAL A 63 -19.44 -2.78 -1.89
CA VAL A 63 -18.21 -2.05 -1.58
C VAL A 63 -16.97 -2.94 -1.68
N ILE A 64 -17.05 -4.18 -1.19
CA ILE A 64 -15.94 -5.14 -1.31
C ILE A 64 -15.62 -5.42 -2.79
N LEU A 65 -16.64 -5.74 -3.60
CA LEU A 65 -16.45 -6.04 -5.01
C LEU A 65 -16.04 -4.81 -5.83
N ARG A 66 -16.58 -3.63 -5.55
CA ARG A 66 -16.15 -2.36 -6.17
C ARG A 66 -14.70 -2.05 -5.85
N THR A 67 -14.25 -2.38 -4.65
CA THR A 67 -12.85 -2.24 -4.26
C THR A 67 -11.97 -3.21 -5.05
N LEU A 68 -12.36 -4.48 -5.20
CA LEU A 68 -11.64 -5.44 -6.03
C LEU A 68 -11.58 -5.00 -7.50
N GLN A 69 -12.71 -4.53 -8.06
CA GLN A 69 -12.75 -3.99 -9.43
C GLN A 69 -11.79 -2.81 -9.59
N SER A 70 -11.78 -1.90 -8.63
CA SER A 70 -10.88 -0.76 -8.61
C SER A 70 -9.40 -1.15 -8.56
N LEU A 71 -9.05 -2.23 -7.87
CA LEU A 71 -7.69 -2.79 -7.87
C LEU A 71 -7.28 -3.33 -9.24
N GLU A 72 -8.20 -3.97 -9.96
CA GLU A 72 -7.93 -4.43 -11.34
C GLU A 72 -7.58 -3.24 -12.23
N TYR A 73 -8.34 -2.15 -12.16
CA TYR A 73 -8.02 -0.91 -12.87
C TYR A 73 -6.70 -0.28 -12.42
N THR A 74 -6.39 -0.27 -11.12
CA THR A 74 -5.07 0.20 -10.66
C THR A 74 -3.94 -0.64 -11.24
N THR A 75 -4.13 -1.94 -11.36
CA THR A 75 -3.12 -2.86 -11.90
C THR A 75 -2.98 -2.73 -13.41
N ILE A 76 -4.07 -2.48 -14.12
CA ILE A 76 -4.06 -2.07 -15.54
C ILE A 76 -3.21 -0.82 -15.75
N GLU A 77 -3.43 0.22 -14.92
CA GLU A 77 -2.68 1.47 -15.02
C GLU A 77 -1.18 1.24 -14.76
N MET A 78 -0.84 0.47 -13.72
CA MET A 78 0.56 0.16 -13.42
C MET A 78 1.23 -0.59 -14.58
N HIS A 79 0.62 -1.66 -15.11
CA HIS A 79 1.19 -2.37 -16.26
C HIS A 79 1.27 -1.51 -17.53
N THR A 80 0.31 -0.61 -17.73
CA THR A 80 0.35 0.34 -18.85
C THR A 80 1.56 1.28 -18.73
N ILE A 81 1.84 1.77 -17.53
CA ILE A 81 3.06 2.55 -17.24
C ILE A 81 4.31 1.70 -17.50
N LEU A 82 4.36 0.46 -16.99
CA LEU A 82 5.51 -0.43 -17.18
C LEU A 82 5.80 -0.71 -18.67
N ALA A 83 4.77 -1.05 -19.43
CA ALA A 83 4.87 -1.28 -20.87
C ALA A 83 5.30 -0.01 -21.64
N GLY A 84 4.81 1.17 -21.22
CA GLY A 84 5.14 2.46 -21.83
C GLY A 84 6.49 3.06 -21.41
N SER A 85 7.10 2.56 -20.34
CA SER A 85 8.34 3.13 -19.77
C SER A 85 9.59 2.91 -20.63
N GLY A 86 9.55 1.94 -21.56
CA GLY A 86 10.73 1.47 -22.31
C GLY A 86 11.65 0.54 -21.51
N ALA A 87 11.32 0.24 -20.25
CA ALA A 87 12.07 -0.69 -19.39
C ALA A 87 11.89 -2.16 -19.80
N LEU A 88 10.73 -2.51 -20.37
CA LEU A 88 10.38 -3.86 -20.80
C LEU A 88 10.56 -4.01 -22.31
N SER A 89 11.01 -5.20 -22.73
CA SER A 89 11.14 -5.55 -24.15
C SER A 89 10.92 -7.04 -24.37
N GLY A 90 10.74 -7.44 -25.64
CA GLY A 90 10.56 -8.85 -26.02
C GLY A 90 9.42 -9.52 -25.27
N ASP A 91 9.67 -10.71 -24.73
CA ASP A 91 8.68 -11.53 -24.02
C ASP A 91 8.15 -10.84 -22.75
N ALA A 92 8.97 -10.03 -22.07
CA ALA A 92 8.55 -9.30 -20.87
C ALA A 92 7.52 -8.20 -21.19
N LEU A 93 7.70 -7.49 -22.30
CA LEU A 93 6.71 -6.52 -22.78
C LEU A 93 5.42 -7.20 -23.24
N ALA A 94 5.54 -8.29 -24.00
CA ALA A 94 4.38 -9.07 -24.43
C ALA A 94 3.60 -9.66 -23.24
N LEU A 95 4.29 -10.06 -22.18
CA LEU A 95 3.68 -10.50 -20.93
C LEU A 95 2.88 -9.36 -20.27
N ALA A 96 3.46 -8.16 -20.13
CA ALA A 96 2.76 -7.01 -19.56
C ALA A 96 1.51 -6.64 -20.37
N GLU A 97 1.59 -6.61 -21.70
CA GLU A 97 0.43 -6.35 -22.58
C GLU A 97 -0.68 -7.39 -22.45
N ARG A 98 -0.29 -8.66 -22.27
CA ARG A 98 -1.25 -9.74 -21.98
C ARG A 98 -1.90 -9.54 -20.61
N LEU A 99 -1.14 -9.20 -19.58
CA LEU A 99 -1.68 -8.94 -18.24
C LEU A 99 -2.68 -7.79 -18.24
N ILE A 100 -2.41 -6.70 -18.96
CA ILE A 100 -3.39 -5.61 -19.16
C ILE A 100 -4.72 -6.13 -19.73
N THR A 101 -4.65 -7.04 -20.71
CA THR A 101 -5.84 -7.63 -21.32
C THR A 101 -6.61 -8.51 -20.34
N GLU A 102 -5.90 -9.33 -19.55
CA GLU A 102 -6.52 -10.20 -18.57
C GLU A 102 -7.14 -9.42 -17.40
N HIS A 103 -6.46 -8.40 -16.86
CA HIS A 103 -7.03 -7.56 -15.80
C HIS A 103 -8.27 -6.79 -16.26
N ARG A 104 -8.35 -6.42 -17.55
CA ARG A 104 -9.60 -5.82 -18.10
C ARG A 104 -10.74 -6.81 -18.06
N ARG A 105 -10.50 -8.06 -18.46
CA ARG A 105 -11.50 -9.13 -18.36
C ARG A 105 -11.90 -9.35 -16.90
N HIS A 106 -10.93 -9.40 -15.98
CA HIS A 106 -11.21 -9.51 -14.54
C HIS A 106 -12.05 -8.35 -14.04
N ALA A 107 -11.71 -7.10 -14.39
CA ALA A 107 -12.47 -5.91 -14.01
C ALA A 107 -13.92 -5.96 -14.50
N ASP A 108 -14.15 -6.43 -15.74
CA ASP A 108 -15.48 -6.61 -16.31
C ASP A 108 -16.26 -7.69 -15.53
N GLU A 109 -15.64 -8.85 -15.27
CA GLU A 109 -16.24 -9.95 -14.50
C GLU A 109 -16.57 -9.56 -13.05
N VAL A 110 -15.71 -8.79 -12.38
CA VAL A 110 -16.02 -8.23 -11.06
C VAL A 110 -17.18 -7.23 -11.17
N GLY A 111 -17.24 -6.41 -12.22
CA GLY A 111 -18.38 -5.52 -12.47
C GLY A 111 -19.71 -6.27 -12.54
N GLU A 112 -19.73 -7.46 -13.14
CA GLU A 112 -20.91 -8.34 -13.13
C GLU A 112 -21.26 -8.83 -11.71
N LEU A 113 -20.27 -9.13 -10.88
CA LEU A 113 -20.48 -9.49 -9.46
C LEU A 113 -21.00 -8.30 -8.65
N VAL A 114 -20.50 -7.09 -8.89
CA VAL A 114 -21.00 -5.86 -8.25
C VAL A 114 -22.48 -5.67 -8.55
N ALA A 115 -22.87 -5.84 -9.82
CA ALA A 115 -24.28 -5.77 -10.21
C ALA A 115 -25.14 -6.85 -9.54
N GLN A 116 -24.61 -8.08 -9.40
CA GLN A 116 -25.28 -9.16 -8.66
C GLN A 116 -25.47 -8.83 -7.18
N ALA A 117 -24.51 -8.13 -6.56
CA ALA A 117 -24.60 -7.62 -5.19
C ALA A 117 -25.54 -6.40 -5.04
N GLY A 118 -26.13 -5.92 -6.13
CA GLY A 118 -27.03 -4.76 -6.13
C GLY A 118 -26.32 -3.40 -6.17
N GLY A 119 -25.01 -3.38 -6.40
CA GLY A 119 -24.21 -2.17 -6.57
C GLY A 119 -24.10 -1.72 -8.02
N SER A 120 -23.42 -0.58 -8.21
CA SER A 120 -22.97 -0.10 -9.52
C SER A 120 -21.48 -0.38 -9.68
N ALA A 121 -21.03 -0.76 -10.86
CA ALA A 121 -19.60 -0.92 -11.14
C ALA A 121 -18.81 0.38 -10.87
N TYR A 122 -17.53 0.24 -10.52
CA TYR A 122 -16.57 1.34 -10.39
C TYR A 122 -15.43 1.10 -11.37
N GLU A 123 -15.55 1.69 -12.57
CA GLU A 123 -14.72 1.35 -13.73
C GLU A 123 -13.41 2.16 -13.81
N CYS A 124 -12.79 2.42 -12.66
CA CYS A 124 -11.64 3.31 -12.55
C CYS A 124 -10.61 2.84 -11.52
N ALA A 125 -9.36 3.27 -11.73
CA ALA A 125 -8.27 2.96 -10.82
C ALA A 125 -8.50 3.60 -9.44
N ASN A 126 -8.08 2.89 -8.39
CA ASN A 126 -8.19 3.34 -7.02
C ASN A 126 -7.39 4.63 -6.77
N PRO A 127 -8.02 5.79 -6.50
CA PRO A 127 -7.29 7.06 -6.40
C PRO A 127 -6.29 7.07 -5.25
N PHE A 128 -6.61 6.41 -4.12
CA PHE A 128 -5.71 6.31 -2.98
C PHE A 128 -4.41 5.55 -3.34
N LEU A 129 -4.53 4.42 -4.03
CA LEU A 129 -3.37 3.66 -4.49
C LEU A 129 -2.64 4.36 -5.65
N MET A 130 -3.37 5.06 -6.53
CA MET A 130 -2.73 5.84 -7.59
C MET A 130 -1.79 6.90 -7.01
N GLU A 131 -2.24 7.66 -6.00
CA GLU A 131 -1.46 8.73 -5.38
C GLU A 131 -0.29 8.18 -4.54
N ARG A 132 -0.54 7.14 -3.73
CA ARG A 132 0.41 6.71 -2.69
C ARG A 132 1.31 5.56 -3.09
N THR A 133 0.97 4.87 -4.17
CA THR A 133 1.64 3.65 -4.59
C THR A 133 2.11 3.75 -6.04
N VAL A 134 1.18 3.90 -6.99
CA VAL A 134 1.51 3.88 -8.43
C VAL A 134 2.38 5.07 -8.81
N SER A 135 2.00 6.29 -8.41
CA SER A 135 2.75 7.50 -8.80
C SER A 135 4.18 7.52 -8.23
N PRO A 136 4.43 7.18 -6.95
CA PRO A 136 5.79 7.06 -6.42
C PRO A 136 6.62 5.96 -7.10
N LEU A 137 6.02 4.80 -7.41
CA LEU A 137 6.73 3.72 -8.10
C LEU A 137 7.09 4.08 -9.54
N ALA A 138 6.18 4.74 -10.27
CA ALA A 138 6.45 5.26 -11.61
C ALA A 138 7.60 6.28 -11.60
N ALA A 139 7.62 7.19 -10.62
CA ALA A 139 8.72 8.15 -10.46
C ALA A 139 10.05 7.47 -10.10
N ALA A 140 10.02 6.44 -9.25
CA ALA A 140 11.21 5.67 -8.89
C ALA A 140 11.78 4.89 -10.08
N LEU A 141 10.90 4.35 -10.95
CA LEU A 141 11.29 3.65 -12.16
C LEU A 141 11.99 4.56 -13.17
N GLU A 142 11.49 5.80 -13.36
CA GLU A 142 12.11 6.78 -14.27
C GLU A 142 13.57 7.09 -13.88
N GLY A 143 13.85 7.11 -12.58
CA GLY A 143 15.18 7.32 -12.02
C GLY A 143 15.98 6.05 -11.72
N SER A 144 15.57 4.88 -12.24
CA SER A 144 16.19 3.60 -11.87
C SER A 144 17.58 3.37 -12.50
N ASP A 145 18.45 2.70 -11.75
CA ASP A 145 19.76 2.22 -12.20
C ASP A 145 19.66 0.93 -13.04
N ASP A 146 18.55 0.21 -12.91
CA ASP A 146 18.21 -1.01 -13.62
C ASP A 146 16.69 -1.06 -13.82
N PRO A 147 16.19 -0.33 -14.83
CA PRO A 147 14.76 -0.16 -15.02
C PRO A 147 14.06 -1.46 -15.36
N THR A 148 14.73 -2.41 -16.03
CA THR A 148 14.13 -3.71 -16.35
C THR A 148 13.90 -4.55 -15.08
N ARG A 149 14.89 -4.64 -14.18
CA ARG A 149 14.73 -5.31 -12.88
C ARG A 149 13.57 -4.68 -12.10
N ASP A 150 13.56 -3.36 -11.98
CA ASP A 150 12.56 -2.66 -11.17
C ASP A 150 11.16 -2.78 -11.79
N ALA A 151 11.03 -2.74 -13.10
CA ALA A 151 9.75 -2.94 -13.78
C ALA A 151 9.19 -4.36 -13.53
N LEU A 152 10.03 -5.40 -13.60
CA LEU A 152 9.62 -6.78 -13.33
C LEU A 152 9.26 -6.99 -11.85
N GLU A 153 10.00 -6.37 -10.93
CA GLU A 153 9.70 -6.42 -9.49
C GLU A 153 8.39 -5.70 -9.15
N ILE A 154 8.13 -4.54 -9.77
CA ILE A 154 6.86 -3.82 -9.63
C ILE A 154 5.71 -4.69 -10.17
N ALA A 155 5.86 -5.24 -11.38
CA ALA A 155 4.86 -6.15 -11.96
C ALA A 155 4.54 -7.30 -11.00
N ASN A 156 5.57 -8.01 -10.51
CA ASN A 156 5.41 -9.12 -9.57
C ASN A 156 4.69 -8.68 -8.28
N GLY A 157 5.03 -7.51 -7.74
CA GLY A 157 4.41 -6.96 -6.54
C GLY A 157 2.91 -6.72 -6.71
N PHE A 158 2.50 -6.10 -7.83
CA PHE A 158 1.09 -5.82 -8.11
C PHE A 158 0.27 -7.09 -8.30
N GLU A 159 0.80 -8.08 -9.05
CA GLU A 159 0.11 -9.36 -9.23
C GLU A 159 -0.12 -10.08 -7.89
N ASN A 160 0.90 -10.11 -7.03
CA ASN A 160 0.78 -10.71 -5.69
C ASN A 160 -0.20 -9.92 -4.81
N MET A 161 -0.20 -8.59 -4.88
CA MET A 161 -1.14 -7.74 -4.14
C MET A 161 -2.59 -8.01 -4.55
N VAL A 162 -2.88 -8.08 -5.85
CA VAL A 162 -4.24 -8.36 -6.35
C VAL A 162 -4.68 -9.77 -5.93
N ALA A 163 -3.83 -10.77 -6.13
CA ALA A 163 -4.13 -12.15 -5.73
C ALA A 163 -4.43 -12.25 -4.21
N ALA A 164 -3.60 -11.62 -3.38
CA ALA A 164 -3.82 -11.57 -1.93
C ALA A 164 -5.09 -10.81 -1.57
N SER A 165 -5.45 -9.77 -2.31
CA SER A 165 -6.66 -8.97 -2.06
C SER A 165 -7.93 -9.79 -2.28
N TYR A 166 -8.00 -10.60 -3.34
CA TYR A 166 -9.11 -11.55 -3.51
C TYR A 166 -9.21 -12.54 -2.36
N GLN A 167 -8.09 -13.12 -1.93
CA GLN A 167 -8.08 -14.07 -0.81
C GLN A 167 -8.54 -13.43 0.51
N ALA A 168 -8.13 -12.18 0.77
CA ALA A 168 -8.48 -11.46 1.98
C ALA A 168 -9.95 -10.96 1.99
N MET A 169 -10.52 -10.69 0.82
CA MET A 169 -11.84 -10.06 0.70
C MET A 169 -12.97 -11.05 0.49
N VAL A 170 -12.69 -12.22 -0.10
CA VAL A 170 -13.74 -13.21 -0.40
C VAL A 170 -14.47 -13.73 0.84
N GLU A 171 -13.78 -13.78 1.99
CA GLU A 171 -14.38 -14.20 3.25
C GLU A 171 -15.29 -13.13 3.86
N GLN A 172 -15.14 -11.87 3.43
CA GLN A 172 -15.94 -10.74 3.89
C GLN A 172 -17.29 -10.65 3.15
N LEU A 173 -17.40 -11.27 1.97
CA LEU A 173 -18.66 -11.35 1.22
C LEU A 173 -19.71 -12.11 2.03
N SER A 174 -20.82 -11.46 2.32
CA SER A 174 -21.94 -12.00 3.08
C SER A 174 -22.78 -12.98 2.26
N ASP A 175 -23.00 -12.70 0.97
CA ASP A 175 -23.65 -13.62 0.03
C ASP A 175 -22.65 -14.67 -0.48
N GLY A 176 -22.90 -15.92 -0.10
CA GLY A 176 -22.10 -17.07 -0.53
C GLY A 176 -22.13 -17.31 -2.04
N ALA A 177 -23.10 -16.78 -2.78
CA ALA A 177 -23.20 -16.92 -4.23
C ALA A 177 -22.14 -16.10 -4.99
N LEU A 178 -21.59 -15.04 -4.37
CA LEU A 178 -20.58 -14.16 -4.97
C LEU A 178 -19.16 -14.75 -4.89
N ARG A 179 -18.91 -15.58 -3.86
CA ARG A 179 -17.57 -16.11 -3.55
C ARG A 179 -16.95 -16.96 -4.67
N PRO A 180 -17.68 -17.85 -5.39
CA PRO A 180 -17.10 -18.64 -6.47
C PRO A 180 -16.56 -17.80 -7.61
N GLY A 181 -17.26 -16.71 -7.98
CA GLY A 181 -16.80 -15.76 -9.00
C GLY A 181 -15.52 -15.07 -8.57
N ALA A 182 -15.54 -14.44 -7.39
CA ALA A 182 -14.37 -13.76 -6.82
C ALA A 182 -13.16 -14.70 -6.65
N MET A 183 -13.36 -15.94 -6.19
CA MET A 183 -12.27 -16.92 -6.06
C MET A 183 -11.73 -17.41 -7.40
N THR A 184 -12.56 -17.50 -8.44
CA THR A 184 -12.09 -17.90 -9.77
C THR A 184 -11.08 -16.87 -10.28
N ILE A 185 -11.42 -15.59 -10.17
CA ILE A 185 -10.56 -14.47 -10.54
C ILE A 185 -9.29 -14.47 -9.67
N GLY A 186 -9.42 -14.55 -8.35
CA GLY A 186 -8.26 -14.59 -7.44
C GLY A 186 -7.29 -15.75 -7.72
N ASN A 187 -7.78 -16.92 -8.16
CA ASN A 187 -6.92 -18.03 -8.60
C ASN A 187 -6.17 -17.72 -9.90
N GLU A 188 -6.78 -16.97 -10.81
CA GLU A 188 -6.16 -16.52 -12.05
C GLU A 188 -5.08 -15.46 -11.77
N SER A 189 -5.36 -14.48 -10.90
CA SER A 189 -4.37 -13.50 -10.44
C SER A 189 -3.17 -14.17 -9.76
N ALA A 190 -3.41 -15.20 -8.95
CA ALA A 190 -2.32 -15.97 -8.33
C ALA A 190 -1.44 -16.69 -9.37
N ARG A 191 -2.03 -17.18 -10.47
CA ARG A 191 -1.27 -17.78 -11.58
C ARG A 191 -0.49 -16.72 -12.36
N GLN A 192 -1.06 -15.53 -12.55
CA GLN A 192 -0.37 -14.41 -13.19
C GLN A 192 0.86 -14.00 -12.38
N ALA A 193 0.73 -13.88 -11.06
CA ALA A 193 1.87 -13.65 -10.15
C ALA A 193 2.98 -14.69 -10.33
N ALA A 194 2.62 -15.98 -10.38
CA ALA A 194 3.59 -17.06 -10.59
C ALA A 194 4.28 -16.97 -11.96
N VAL A 195 3.56 -16.58 -13.02
CA VAL A 195 4.13 -16.39 -14.35
C VAL A 195 5.11 -15.21 -14.38
N VAL A 196 4.80 -14.10 -13.72
CA VAL A 196 5.72 -12.97 -13.61
C VAL A 196 6.96 -13.34 -12.80
N ALA A 197 6.79 -14.06 -11.68
CA ALA A 197 7.92 -14.56 -10.89
C ALA A 197 8.87 -15.43 -11.72
N LEU A 198 8.34 -16.35 -12.54
CA LEU A 198 9.16 -17.17 -13.47
C LEU A 198 9.82 -16.35 -14.58
N ALA A 199 9.24 -15.21 -14.96
CA ALA A 199 9.86 -14.31 -15.93
C ALA A 199 11.02 -13.52 -15.30
N THR A 200 10.94 -13.21 -14.00
CA THR A 200 12.00 -12.53 -13.24
C THR A 200 13.14 -13.48 -12.86
N ASP A 201 12.80 -14.69 -12.41
CA ASP A 201 13.75 -15.74 -12.04
C ASP A 201 13.26 -17.11 -12.56
N PRO A 202 13.67 -17.50 -13.78
CA PRO A 202 13.27 -18.77 -14.39
C PRO A 202 13.76 -20.01 -13.62
N ASP A 203 14.78 -19.86 -12.79
CA ASP A 203 15.36 -20.94 -11.99
C ASP A 203 14.70 -21.03 -10.59
N ALA A 204 13.88 -20.04 -10.20
CA ALA A 204 13.06 -20.05 -8.98
C ALA A 204 11.81 -20.94 -9.07
N VAL A 205 11.88 -22.04 -9.84
CA VAL A 205 10.89 -23.11 -9.77
C VAL A 205 11.05 -23.81 -8.42
N ALA A 206 9.94 -24.17 -7.77
CA ALA A 206 9.99 -25.00 -6.57
C ALA A 206 10.93 -26.19 -6.82
N PRO A 207 11.87 -26.49 -5.90
CA PRO A 207 12.86 -27.54 -6.11
C PRO A 207 12.14 -28.83 -6.47
N GLU A 208 12.71 -29.61 -7.41
CA GLU A 208 12.23 -30.96 -7.67
C GLU A 208 12.13 -31.67 -6.32
N LEU A 209 10.92 -32.13 -5.98
CA LEU A 209 10.71 -32.99 -4.82
C LEU A 209 11.43 -34.30 -5.13
N GLY A 210 12.70 -34.40 -4.72
CA GLY A 210 13.47 -35.63 -4.79
C GLY A 210 12.80 -36.74 -3.98
N GLU A 211 13.14 -38.00 -4.26
CA GLU A 211 12.82 -39.10 -3.36
C GLU A 211 13.38 -38.75 -1.97
N ALA A 212 12.57 -38.90 -0.93
CA ALA A 212 13.01 -38.65 0.43
C ALA A 212 14.19 -39.58 0.73
N GLU A 213 15.41 -39.04 0.76
CA GLU A 213 16.52 -39.79 1.33
C GLU A 213 16.17 -40.09 2.79
N GLU A 214 16.42 -41.33 3.23
CA GLU A 214 16.41 -41.71 4.66
C GLU A 214 17.57 -40.99 5.39
N SER A 215 17.52 -39.66 5.41
CA SER A 215 18.32 -38.81 6.27
C SER A 215 17.68 -38.80 7.65
N GLU A 216 18.49 -38.89 8.70
CA GLU A 216 18.07 -38.78 10.10
C GLU A 216 17.40 -37.43 10.40
N PHE A 217 17.55 -36.44 9.51
CA PHE A 217 16.85 -35.17 9.51
C PHE A 217 16.15 -34.91 8.18
N PRO A 218 14.81 -34.79 8.14
CA PRO A 218 14.10 -34.44 6.91
C PRO A 218 14.52 -33.06 6.43
N THR A 219 14.81 -32.93 5.13
CA THR A 219 15.04 -31.63 4.48
C THR A 219 13.71 -30.87 4.48
N PHE A 220 13.59 -29.84 5.32
CA PHE A 220 12.42 -28.99 5.34
C PHE A 220 12.50 -27.97 4.21
N TYR A 221 11.69 -28.15 3.18
CA TYR A 221 11.39 -27.06 2.25
C TYR A 221 10.36 -26.14 2.91
N ALA A 222 10.78 -24.96 3.32
CA ALA A 222 9.84 -23.93 3.74
C ALA A 222 9.21 -23.33 2.48
N ILE A 223 8.02 -23.81 2.10
CA ILE A 223 7.12 -22.99 1.30
C ILE A 223 6.71 -21.85 2.22
N PRO A 224 7.11 -20.59 1.97
CA PRO A 224 7.02 -19.49 2.94
C PRO A 224 5.60 -19.30 3.47
N ALA A 225 4.58 -19.66 2.69
CA ALA A 225 3.26 -20.06 3.16
C ALA A 225 2.50 -20.80 2.04
N PRO A 226 1.57 -21.72 2.36
CA PRO A 226 0.67 -22.31 1.37
C PRO A 226 -0.26 -21.27 0.70
N PHE A 227 -0.35 -20.06 1.26
CA PHE A 227 -1.20 -18.96 0.80
C PHE A 227 -0.40 -17.75 0.27
N GLY A 228 0.93 -17.83 0.15
CA GLY A 228 1.77 -16.66 -0.16
C GLY A 228 1.91 -15.68 1.02
N GLN A 229 2.55 -14.53 0.78
CA GLN A 229 2.84 -13.56 1.82
C GLN A 229 1.56 -12.80 2.23
N LEU A 230 1.05 -13.06 3.43
CA LEU A 230 -0.17 -12.41 3.97
C LEU A 230 0.09 -11.02 4.58
N THR A 231 1.36 -10.63 4.70
CA THR A 231 1.77 -9.30 5.15
C THR A 231 2.04 -8.40 3.95
N GLY A 232 2.07 -7.08 4.15
CA GLY A 232 2.40 -6.15 3.07
C GLY A 232 3.69 -6.51 2.33
N ILE A 233 3.66 -6.41 1.01
CA ILE A 233 4.80 -6.64 0.12
C ILE A 233 5.61 -5.35 0.10
N THR A 234 6.85 -5.40 0.57
CA THR A 234 7.73 -4.24 0.53
C THR A 234 8.51 -4.26 -0.78
N LEU A 235 8.14 -3.39 -1.72
CA LEU A 235 8.90 -3.14 -2.93
C LEU A 235 10.06 -2.20 -2.64
N VAL A 236 11.21 -2.50 -3.22
CA VAL A 236 12.42 -1.69 -3.11
C VAL A 236 12.97 -1.47 -4.52
N VAL A 237 12.79 -0.27 -5.06
CA VAL A 237 13.07 0.07 -6.46
C VAL A 237 13.75 1.43 -6.59
N GLY A 238 14.26 1.71 -7.79
CA GLY A 238 14.97 2.94 -8.12
C GLY A 238 16.45 2.88 -7.79
N THR A 239 17.15 3.96 -8.16
CA THR A 239 18.57 4.13 -7.85
C THR A 239 18.79 4.27 -6.34
N ALA A 240 19.88 3.71 -5.84
CA ALA A 240 20.29 3.90 -4.45
C ALA A 240 20.77 5.33 -4.18
N ASP A 241 20.38 5.90 -3.03
CA ASP A 241 20.83 7.20 -2.58
C ASP A 241 22.29 7.17 -2.07
N VAL A 242 22.75 8.30 -1.53
CA VAL A 242 24.13 8.45 -1.03
C VAL A 242 24.47 7.51 0.15
N ASP A 243 23.45 7.03 0.85
CA ASP A 243 23.57 6.08 1.97
C ASP A 243 23.34 4.62 1.52
N GLY A 244 23.08 4.40 0.23
CA GLY A 244 22.81 3.09 -0.36
C GLY A 244 21.37 2.61 -0.21
N ALA A 245 20.46 3.46 0.28
CA ALA A 245 19.05 3.14 0.42
C ALA A 245 18.29 3.38 -0.89
N ARG A 246 17.30 2.55 -1.18
CA ARG A 246 16.44 2.67 -2.36
C ARG A 246 15.02 3.06 -1.97
N THR A 247 14.25 3.60 -2.92
CA THR A 247 12.84 3.92 -2.69
C THR A 247 12.10 2.65 -2.28
N SER A 248 11.40 2.73 -1.14
CA SER A 248 10.62 1.61 -0.64
C SER A 248 9.15 1.98 -0.54
N VAL A 249 8.30 1.14 -1.12
CA VAL A 249 6.84 1.28 -1.10
C VAL A 249 6.24 -0.02 -0.59
N SER A 250 5.38 0.06 0.42
CA SER A 250 4.64 -1.10 0.91
C SER A 250 3.33 -1.25 0.13
N LEU A 251 3.20 -2.32 -0.62
CA LEU A 251 1.92 -2.78 -1.15
C LEU A 251 1.18 -3.53 -0.05
N GLN A 252 -0.10 -3.24 0.13
CA GLN A 252 -0.95 -3.90 1.12
C GLN A 252 -2.30 -4.18 0.48
N THR A 253 -2.97 -5.23 0.93
CA THR A 253 -4.38 -5.44 0.62
C THR A 253 -5.20 -4.25 1.11
N PRO A 254 -6.31 -3.89 0.45
CA PRO A 254 -7.06 -2.70 0.80
C PRO A 254 -7.50 -2.66 2.26
N ALA A 255 -7.47 -1.46 2.83
CA ALA A 255 -8.08 -1.10 4.11
C ALA A 255 -9.13 0.00 3.89
N GLU A 256 -9.82 0.42 4.96
CA GLU A 256 -10.97 1.36 4.92
C GLU A 256 -10.71 2.66 4.14
N ASN A 257 -9.46 3.14 4.14
CA ASN A 257 -9.02 4.33 3.41
C ASN A 257 -8.86 4.14 1.89
N SER A 258 -8.89 2.90 1.42
CA SER A 258 -8.81 2.50 0.02
C SER A 258 -10.08 1.83 -0.49
N PHE A 259 -11.11 1.70 0.36
CA PHE A 259 -12.40 1.14 -0.05
C PHE A 259 -13.16 2.07 -0.99
N VAL A 260 -13.84 1.46 -1.94
CA VAL A 260 -14.67 2.15 -2.91
C VAL A 260 -16.13 2.10 -2.45
N TYR A 261 -16.47 3.02 -1.56
CA TYR A 261 -17.83 3.16 -1.00
C TYR A 261 -18.88 3.41 -2.09
N ASN A 262 -20.14 3.09 -1.77
CA ASN A 262 -21.25 3.13 -2.73
C ASN A 262 -21.48 4.52 -3.35
N ASP A 263 -21.25 5.58 -2.57
CA ASP A 263 -21.43 6.97 -3.01
C ASP A 263 -20.29 7.49 -3.89
N LEU A 264 -19.17 6.76 -3.96
CA LEU A 264 -18.04 7.16 -4.80
C LEU A 264 -18.34 6.89 -6.26
N SER A 265 -18.04 7.87 -7.11
CA SER A 265 -18.13 7.74 -8.57
C SER A 265 -16.78 7.94 -9.21
N CYS A 266 -16.68 7.40 -10.41
CA CYS A 266 -15.79 7.87 -11.43
C CYS A 266 -16.63 8.19 -12.68
#